data_AF-A0A8E2EA13-F1
#
_entry.id   AF-A0A8E2EA13-F1
#
_cell.length_a   1.000
_cell.length_b   1.000
_cell.length_c   1.000
_cell.angle_alpha   90.00
_cell.angle_beta   90.00
_cell.angle_gamma   90.00
#
_symmetry.space_group_name_H-M   'P 1'
#
loop_
_entity.id
_entity.type
_entity.pdbx_description
1 polymer ?
#
loop_
_entity_poly.entity_id
_entity_poly.type
_entity_poly.pdbx_seq_one_letter_code
_entity_poly.pdbx_strand_id
1 'polypeptide(L)'
;MIFSPFVFLALLSLTSAHFSIEYPYWRGSSFAEGTSQWIFPCANVTETADPTNRTAWSPTSGSLRLHVGHHWALTYVNIGLGPNATNFNISLVDHFNQTGNGTFCLKETGKSKLVAGLKAAGLEGEAVEGVQATLQVVQISTTGGALYNCADITFNSTAALLADSECANSTDVGGITVVNANEAANTTGTPPSSSTASSTAATSSGAAVGIGVAGGGIGGILVAVLGAGMAVL
;
A
#
# COMPACT_ATOMS: atom_id res chain seq x y z
N MET A 1 -6.92 36.71 35.91
CA MET A 1 -7.24 35.57 35.02
C MET A 1 -6.23 35.58 33.90
N ILE A 2 -5.18 34.76 34.01
CA ILE A 2 -4.10 34.67 33.02
C ILE A 2 -4.50 33.55 32.06
N PHE A 3 -5.04 33.90 30.90
CA PHE A 3 -5.22 32.94 29.82
C PHE A 3 -3.84 32.63 29.24
N SER A 4 -3.34 31.41 29.47
CA SER A 4 -2.10 30.94 28.87
C SER A 4 -2.30 30.78 27.35
N PRO A 5 -1.56 31.50 26.50
CA PRO A 5 -1.69 31.42 25.05
C PRO A 5 -1.11 30.13 24.45
N PHE A 6 -0.54 29.24 25.26
CA PHE A 6 0.15 28.03 24.81
C PHE A 6 -0.77 26.85 24.44
N VAL A 7 -2.08 26.95 24.69
CA VAL A 7 -3.01 25.82 24.45
C VAL A 7 -3.53 25.77 23.00
N PHE A 8 -3.34 26.81 22.19
CA PHE A 8 -3.92 26.89 20.84
C PHE A 8 -3.07 26.30 19.70
N LEU A 9 -1.88 25.75 19.98
CA LEU A 9 -0.95 25.27 18.94
C LEU A 9 -0.81 23.74 18.86
N ALA A 10 -1.80 22.97 19.35
CA ALA A 10 -1.78 21.51 19.35
C ALA A 10 -2.62 20.84 18.24
N LEU A 11 -3.16 21.61 17.28
CA LEU A 11 -4.16 21.13 16.31
C LEU A 11 -3.63 20.85 14.88
N LEU A 12 -2.33 20.92 14.62
CA LEU A 12 -1.81 21.05 13.24
C LEU A 12 -1.08 19.84 12.64
N SER A 13 -1.30 18.63 13.16
CA SER A 13 -0.77 17.42 12.52
C SER A 13 -1.84 16.35 12.32
N LEU A 14 -2.95 16.69 11.63
CA LEU A 14 -3.73 15.65 10.97
C LEU A 14 -2.94 15.22 9.72
N THR A 15 -1.98 14.30 9.90
CA THR A 15 -1.39 13.60 8.78
C THR A 15 -2.50 12.81 8.11
N SER A 16 -2.98 13.30 6.96
CA SER A 16 -4.04 12.62 6.21
C SER A 16 -3.53 11.26 5.74
N ALA A 17 -4.07 10.19 6.31
CA ALA A 17 -3.75 8.83 5.87
C ALA A 17 -4.46 8.43 4.56
N HIS A 18 -5.24 9.34 3.98
CA HIS A 18 -6.09 9.08 2.84
C HIS A 18 -5.30 9.13 1.53
N PHE A 19 -5.88 8.50 0.51
CA PHE A 19 -5.35 8.50 -0.85
C PHE A 19 -6.48 8.74 -1.86
N SER A 20 -6.14 9.01 -3.11
CA SER A 20 -7.11 9.01 -4.22
C SER A 20 -6.53 8.26 -5.42
N ILE A 21 -7.41 7.73 -6.26
CA ILE A 21 -7.00 7.10 -7.52
C ILE A 21 -7.16 8.15 -8.62
N GLU A 22 -6.03 8.59 -9.17
CA GLU A 22 -5.99 9.57 -10.24
C GLU A 22 -6.13 8.91 -11.61
N TYR A 23 -5.58 7.69 -11.78
CA TYR A 23 -5.75 6.87 -12.96
C TYR A 23 -5.72 5.37 -12.62
N PRO A 24 -6.66 4.54 -13.12
CA PRO A 24 -7.90 4.95 -13.78
C PRO A 24 -8.71 5.82 -12.81
N TYR A 25 -9.44 6.81 -13.30
CA TYR A 25 -10.10 7.77 -12.42
C TYR A 25 -11.07 7.03 -11.48
N TRP A 26 -10.99 7.29 -10.16
CA TRP A 26 -11.90 6.68 -9.19
C TRP A 26 -13.37 6.96 -9.51
N ARG A 27 -14.27 6.13 -8.97
CA ARG A 27 -15.73 6.29 -9.11
C ARG A 27 -16.22 7.69 -8.71
N GLY A 28 -15.52 8.34 -7.80
CA GLY A 28 -15.87 9.64 -7.26
C GLY A 28 -15.10 9.90 -5.97
N SER A 29 -15.24 11.13 -5.47
CA SER A 29 -14.56 11.51 -4.24
C SER A 29 -15.13 10.80 -3.03
N SER A 30 -14.29 10.05 -2.33
CA SER A 30 -14.61 9.44 -1.04
C SER A 30 -14.53 10.41 0.15
N PHE A 31 -14.37 11.70 -0.14
CA PHE A 31 -14.44 12.81 0.82
C PHE A 31 -15.75 13.59 0.70
N ALA A 32 -16.62 13.23 -0.25
CA ALA A 32 -17.92 13.85 -0.42
C ALA A 32 -18.89 13.42 0.69
N GLU A 33 -19.93 14.20 0.91
CA GLU A 33 -20.98 13.88 1.87
C GLU A 33 -21.58 12.49 1.61
N GLY A 34 -21.73 11.69 2.66
CA GLY A 34 -22.26 10.32 2.58
C GLY A 34 -21.27 9.27 2.05
N THR A 35 -20.05 9.66 1.69
CA THR A 35 -18.97 8.76 1.27
C THR A 35 -17.85 8.75 2.29
N SER A 36 -17.09 7.65 2.37
CA SER A 36 -15.97 7.53 3.29
C SER A 36 -15.09 6.34 2.93
N GLN A 37 -13.78 6.56 2.85
CA GLN A 37 -12.79 5.51 2.56
C GLN A 37 -12.80 4.36 3.55
N TRP A 38 -13.35 4.55 4.74
CA TRP A 38 -13.50 3.49 5.75
C TRP A 38 -14.60 2.48 5.42
N ILE A 39 -15.44 2.77 4.42
CA ILE A 39 -16.57 1.93 4.04
C ILE A 39 -16.15 0.99 2.90
N PHE A 40 -16.11 -0.31 3.20
CA PHE A 40 -15.92 -1.35 2.20
C PHE A 40 -17.13 -1.46 1.25
N PRO A 41 -16.95 -1.80 -0.05
CA PRO A 41 -15.67 -2.03 -0.74
C PRO A 41 -15.11 -0.81 -1.45
N CYS A 42 -15.91 0.23 -1.67
CA CYS A 42 -15.60 1.33 -2.58
C CYS A 42 -16.01 2.69 -2.00
N ALA A 43 -15.83 2.87 -0.69
CA ALA A 43 -16.09 4.10 0.03
C ALA A 43 -17.54 4.61 0.02
N ASN A 44 -18.52 3.71 -0.16
CA ASN A 44 -19.92 4.04 -0.44
C ASN A 44 -20.14 4.86 -1.72
N VAL A 45 -19.16 4.86 -2.64
CA VAL A 45 -19.28 5.50 -3.95
C VAL A 45 -19.88 4.50 -4.93
N THR A 46 -21.00 4.88 -5.53
CA THR A 46 -21.73 4.06 -6.50
C THR A 46 -20.88 3.81 -7.73
N GLU A 47 -21.08 2.65 -8.34
CA GLU A 47 -20.42 2.30 -9.59
C GLU A 47 -20.81 3.23 -10.74
N THR A 48 -19.89 3.40 -11.68
CA THR A 48 -20.08 4.15 -12.91
C THR A 48 -21.13 3.47 -13.79
N ALA A 49 -22.33 4.06 -13.83
CA ALA A 49 -23.48 3.47 -14.50
C ALA A 49 -23.32 3.41 -16.03
N ASP A 50 -22.70 4.43 -16.63
CA ASP A 50 -22.44 4.48 -18.07
C ASP A 50 -21.10 3.82 -18.39
N PRO A 51 -21.07 2.69 -19.14
CA PRO A 51 -19.83 2.02 -19.52
C PRO A 51 -18.90 2.91 -20.34
N THR A 52 -19.40 3.93 -21.06
CA THR A 52 -18.56 4.84 -21.86
C THR A 52 -17.74 5.80 -21.00
N ASN A 53 -18.13 6.00 -19.73
CA ASN A 53 -17.40 6.79 -18.76
C ASN A 53 -16.41 5.95 -17.93
N ARG A 54 -16.30 4.65 -18.19
CA ARG A 54 -15.28 3.78 -17.58
C ARG A 54 -13.96 3.93 -18.31
N THR A 55 -12.87 3.80 -17.58
CA THR A 55 -11.54 3.88 -18.21
C THR A 55 -11.27 2.62 -19.04
N ALA A 56 -10.87 2.78 -20.30
CA ALA A 56 -10.42 1.66 -21.11
C ALA A 56 -9.12 1.07 -20.52
N TRP A 57 -9.05 -0.25 -20.37
CA TRP A 57 -7.94 -0.92 -19.69
C TRP A 57 -7.49 -2.16 -20.44
N SER A 58 -6.18 -2.36 -20.62
CA SER A 58 -5.69 -3.51 -21.36
C SER A 58 -5.80 -4.80 -20.54
N PRO A 59 -6.19 -5.93 -21.15
CA PRO A 59 -6.27 -7.22 -20.45
C PRO A 59 -4.91 -7.80 -20.08
N THR A 60 -3.79 -7.20 -20.53
CA THR A 60 -2.43 -7.67 -20.20
C THR A 60 -1.77 -6.84 -19.10
N SER A 61 -2.06 -5.54 -19.00
CA SER A 61 -1.63 -4.66 -17.92
C SER A 61 -2.33 -3.30 -18.02
N GLY A 62 -2.20 -2.45 -17.00
CA GLY A 62 -2.56 -1.03 -17.13
C GLY A 62 -1.83 -0.15 -16.13
N SER A 63 -1.86 1.16 -16.33
CA SER A 63 -1.22 2.11 -15.42
C SER A 63 -2.10 2.41 -14.22
N LEU A 64 -1.54 2.41 -13.01
CA LEU A 64 -2.24 2.84 -11.79
C LEU A 64 -1.51 4.04 -11.23
N ARG A 65 -2.20 5.17 -11.09
CA ARG A 65 -1.67 6.40 -10.50
C ARG A 65 -2.53 6.81 -9.31
N LEU A 66 -1.87 7.00 -8.18
CA LEU A 66 -2.47 7.36 -6.90
C LEU A 66 -1.88 8.68 -6.41
N HIS A 67 -2.70 9.49 -5.74
CA HIS A 67 -2.21 10.50 -4.82
C HIS A 67 -2.26 9.94 -3.40
N VAL A 68 -1.12 9.85 -2.72
CA VAL A 68 -0.98 9.24 -1.40
C VAL A 68 -0.54 10.28 -0.38
N GLY A 69 -1.31 10.47 0.69
CA GLY A 69 -1.05 11.50 1.70
C GLY A 69 -0.23 11.03 2.91
N HIS A 70 -0.13 9.72 3.12
CA HIS A 70 0.55 9.14 4.29
C HIS A 70 1.99 8.74 3.98
N HIS A 71 2.89 8.91 4.96
CA HIS A 71 4.31 8.58 4.81
C HIS A 71 4.60 7.10 4.48
N TRP A 72 3.73 6.18 4.88
CA TRP A 72 3.68 4.82 4.34
C TRP A 72 2.32 4.14 4.54
N ALA A 73 1.98 3.18 3.68
CA ALA A 73 0.81 2.34 3.83
C ALA A 73 0.98 0.99 3.13
N LEU A 74 0.53 -0.09 3.78
CA LEU A 74 0.50 -1.40 3.14
C LEU A 74 -0.61 -1.40 2.08
N THR A 75 -0.22 -1.51 0.83
CA THR A 75 -1.11 -1.30 -0.32
C THR A 75 -1.38 -2.60 -1.06
N TYR A 76 -2.65 -2.83 -1.35
CA TYR A 76 -3.15 -3.92 -2.17
C TYR A 76 -3.88 -3.33 -3.38
N VAL A 77 -3.71 -3.97 -4.54
CA VAL A 77 -4.46 -3.64 -5.75
C VAL A 77 -5.11 -4.92 -6.24
N ASN A 78 -6.44 -4.92 -6.22
CA ASN A 78 -7.25 -6.06 -6.60
C ASN A 78 -8.20 -5.67 -7.71
N ILE A 79 -8.75 -6.65 -8.41
CA ILE A 79 -9.78 -6.45 -9.43
C ILE A 79 -10.95 -7.40 -9.19
N GLY A 80 -12.16 -6.87 -9.36
CA GLY A 80 -13.39 -7.64 -9.44
C GLY A 80 -13.95 -7.57 -10.86
N LEU A 81 -14.40 -8.71 -11.38
CA LEU A 81 -14.88 -8.84 -12.76
C LEU A 81 -16.40 -8.70 -12.83
N GLY A 82 -16.89 -8.11 -13.92
CA GLY A 82 -18.29 -7.83 -14.17
C GLY A 82 -18.77 -6.48 -13.60
N PRO A 83 -20.00 -6.07 -13.96
CA PRO A 83 -20.66 -4.95 -13.32
C PRO A 83 -21.03 -5.29 -11.87
N ASN A 84 -21.13 -4.29 -11.02
CA ASN A 84 -21.46 -4.37 -9.60
C ASN A 84 -20.53 -5.34 -8.85
N ALA A 85 -19.23 -5.29 -9.16
CA ALA A 85 -18.24 -6.14 -8.54
C ALA A 85 -18.22 -5.96 -7.02
N THR A 86 -18.52 -7.04 -6.30
CA THR A 86 -18.43 -7.13 -4.83
C THR A 86 -17.33 -8.09 -4.37
N ASN A 87 -16.78 -8.87 -5.30
CA ASN A 87 -15.71 -9.83 -5.05
C ASN A 87 -14.44 -9.42 -5.80
N PHE A 88 -13.39 -9.10 -5.04
CA PHE A 88 -12.09 -8.62 -5.55
C PHE A 88 -11.01 -9.68 -5.35
N ASN A 89 -11.21 -10.84 -5.98
CA ASN A 89 -10.41 -12.05 -5.74
C ASN A 89 -9.15 -12.17 -6.61
N ILE A 90 -8.96 -11.28 -7.58
CA ILE A 90 -7.76 -11.28 -8.42
C ILE A 90 -6.84 -10.15 -7.92
N SER A 91 -5.70 -10.51 -7.33
CA SER A 91 -4.69 -9.55 -6.90
C SER A 91 -3.76 -9.19 -8.06
N LEU A 92 -3.64 -7.91 -8.38
CA LEU A 92 -2.90 -7.42 -9.54
C LEU A 92 -1.40 -7.26 -9.28
N VAL A 93 -1.00 -7.12 -8.03
CA VAL A 93 0.40 -6.96 -7.62
C VAL A 93 0.62 -7.72 -6.32
N ASP A 94 1.85 -8.11 -6.03
CA ASP A 94 2.19 -8.43 -4.64
C ASP A 94 1.97 -7.17 -3.80
N HIS A 95 1.39 -7.36 -2.61
CA HIS A 95 1.21 -6.23 -1.71
C HIS A 95 2.57 -5.61 -1.39
N PHE A 96 2.59 -4.29 -1.29
CA PHE A 96 3.81 -3.53 -1.12
C PHE A 96 3.57 -2.45 -0.08
N ASN A 97 4.63 -2.06 0.61
CA ASN A 97 4.60 -0.89 1.45
C ASN A 97 4.82 0.35 0.57
N GLN A 98 3.75 1.09 0.31
CA GLN A 98 3.87 2.39 -0.33
C GLN A 98 4.57 3.34 0.65
N THR A 99 5.51 4.15 0.17
CA THR A 99 6.25 5.14 0.96
C THR A 99 6.16 6.53 0.36
N GLY A 100 6.37 7.56 1.18
CA GLY A 100 6.37 8.96 0.77
C GLY A 100 4.97 9.57 0.66
N ASN A 101 4.92 10.87 0.35
CA ASN A 101 3.67 11.62 0.14
C ASN A 101 3.73 12.31 -1.23
N GLY A 102 2.69 12.12 -2.05
CA GLY A 102 2.61 12.69 -3.39
C GLY A 102 2.04 11.70 -4.40
N THR A 103 2.50 11.78 -5.65
CA THR A 103 2.08 10.87 -6.72
C THR A 103 2.86 9.56 -6.63
N PHE A 104 2.14 8.45 -6.54
CA PHE A 104 2.67 7.09 -6.68
C PHE A 104 2.09 6.47 -7.96
N CYS A 105 2.94 5.91 -8.81
CA CYS A 105 2.52 5.30 -10.07
C CYS A 105 3.14 3.93 -10.32
N LEU A 106 2.30 2.99 -10.76
CA LEU A 106 2.68 1.70 -11.30
C LEU A 106 2.36 1.69 -12.79
N LYS A 107 3.38 1.74 -13.63
CA LYS A 107 3.22 1.84 -15.09
C LYS A 107 2.49 0.64 -15.68
N GLU A 108 2.82 -0.56 -15.21
CA GLU A 108 2.32 -1.83 -15.71
C GLU A 108 1.79 -2.69 -14.54
N THR A 109 0.59 -2.37 -14.08
CA THR A 109 -0.13 -3.06 -13.00
C THR A 109 -0.78 -4.33 -13.53
N GLY A 110 -0.79 -5.42 -12.75
CA GLY A 110 -1.43 -6.68 -13.13
C GLY A 110 -0.48 -7.68 -13.79
N LYS A 111 0.10 -7.31 -14.94
CA LYS A 111 0.96 -8.17 -15.78
C LYS A 111 0.48 -9.63 -15.82
N SER A 112 1.35 -10.58 -15.45
CA SER A 112 1.07 -12.01 -15.43
C SER A 112 -0.07 -12.39 -14.47
N LYS A 113 -0.27 -11.67 -13.36
CA LYS A 113 -1.35 -11.95 -12.41
C LYS A 113 -2.72 -11.63 -13.00
N LEU A 114 -2.83 -10.52 -13.73
CA LEU A 114 -4.06 -10.17 -14.44
C LEU A 114 -4.39 -11.23 -15.50
N VAL A 115 -3.42 -11.57 -16.35
CA VAL A 115 -3.59 -12.58 -17.40
C VAL A 115 -4.00 -13.93 -16.80
N ALA A 116 -3.35 -14.38 -15.72
CA ALA A 116 -3.69 -15.62 -15.05
C ALA A 116 -5.09 -15.59 -14.40
N GLY A 117 -5.47 -14.47 -13.78
CA GLY A 117 -6.79 -14.29 -13.18
C GLY A 117 -7.91 -14.30 -14.21
N LEU A 118 -7.72 -13.59 -15.33
CA LEU A 118 -8.66 -13.59 -16.44
C LEU A 118 -8.83 -14.98 -17.07
N LYS A 119 -7.71 -15.69 -17.27
CA LYS A 119 -7.70 -17.08 -17.70
C LYS A 119 -8.49 -18.00 -16.77
N ALA A 120 -8.26 -17.89 -15.46
CA ALA A 120 -8.98 -18.68 -14.47
C ALA A 120 -10.49 -18.37 -14.46
N ALA A 121 -10.87 -17.17 -14.86
CA ALA A 121 -12.27 -16.75 -15.04
C ALA A 121 -12.85 -17.13 -16.42
N GLY A 122 -12.09 -17.79 -17.30
CA GLY A 122 -12.52 -18.15 -18.66
C GLY A 122 -12.61 -16.96 -19.63
N LEU A 123 -11.92 -15.85 -19.33
CA LEU A 123 -11.89 -14.64 -20.14
C LEU A 123 -10.52 -14.51 -20.82
N GLU A 124 -10.32 -15.21 -21.94
CA GLU A 124 -9.09 -15.13 -22.75
C GLU A 124 -9.42 -14.69 -24.18
N GLY A 125 -8.44 -14.05 -24.85
CA GLY A 125 -8.61 -13.55 -26.21
C GLY A 125 -9.78 -12.58 -26.32
N GLU A 126 -10.57 -12.70 -27.38
CA GLU A 126 -11.72 -11.82 -27.65
C GLU A 126 -12.81 -11.86 -26.56
N ALA A 127 -12.85 -12.90 -25.72
CA ALA A 127 -13.87 -13.02 -24.67
C ALA A 127 -13.73 -11.96 -23.56
N VAL A 128 -12.55 -11.35 -23.42
CA VAL A 128 -12.32 -10.29 -22.42
C VAL A 128 -12.73 -8.91 -22.93
N GLU A 129 -12.83 -8.70 -24.24
CA GLU A 129 -13.12 -7.39 -24.82
C GLU A 129 -14.49 -6.86 -24.38
N GLY A 130 -14.54 -5.61 -23.93
CA GLY A 130 -15.75 -4.97 -23.43
C GLY A 130 -16.22 -5.46 -22.06
N VAL A 131 -15.55 -6.45 -21.45
CA VAL A 131 -15.89 -6.89 -20.09
C VAL A 131 -15.63 -5.75 -19.11
N GLN A 132 -16.65 -5.43 -18.32
CA GLN A 132 -16.55 -4.43 -17.26
C GLN A 132 -15.84 -5.05 -16.05
N ALA A 133 -15.08 -4.23 -15.34
CA ALA A 133 -14.44 -4.62 -14.09
C ALA A 133 -14.24 -3.40 -13.19
N THR A 134 -13.85 -3.66 -11.94
CA THR A 134 -13.54 -2.63 -10.95
C THR A 134 -12.19 -2.93 -10.33
N LEU A 135 -11.27 -1.97 -10.41
CA LEU A 135 -10.06 -1.98 -9.59
C LEU A 135 -10.43 -1.50 -8.19
N GLN A 136 -10.02 -2.25 -7.17
CA GLN A 136 -10.04 -1.83 -5.78
C GLN A 136 -8.61 -1.64 -5.31
N VAL A 137 -8.34 -0.44 -4.79
CA VAL A 137 -7.10 -0.14 -4.08
C VAL A 137 -7.42 -0.11 -2.59
N VAL A 138 -6.65 -0.85 -1.81
CA VAL A 138 -6.76 -0.91 -0.36
C VAL A 138 -5.46 -0.41 0.23
N GLN A 139 -5.53 0.57 1.13
CA GLN A 139 -4.39 1.00 1.93
C GLN A 139 -4.66 0.71 3.40
N ILE A 140 -3.80 -0.09 4.02
CA ILE A 140 -3.83 -0.37 5.45
C ILE A 140 -2.86 0.58 6.14
N SER A 141 -3.40 1.37 7.05
CA SER A 141 -2.66 2.31 7.87
C SER A 141 -1.83 1.61 8.96
N THR A 142 -0.96 2.39 9.59
CA THR A 142 -0.06 1.93 10.67
C THR A 142 -0.81 1.44 11.91
N THR A 143 -2.05 1.89 12.09
CA THR A 143 -2.95 1.51 13.18
C THR A 143 -3.83 0.32 12.84
N GLY A 144 -3.66 -0.28 11.64
CA GLY A 144 -4.41 -1.44 11.17
C GLY A 144 -5.75 -1.10 10.52
N GLY A 145 -6.16 0.17 10.46
CA GLY A 145 -7.36 0.60 9.76
C GLY A 145 -7.17 0.53 8.23
N ALA A 146 -8.19 0.06 7.50
CA ALA A 146 -8.17 -0.08 6.06
C ALA A 146 -9.00 1.01 5.34
N LEU A 147 -8.42 1.55 4.28
CA LEU A 147 -9.02 2.56 3.41
C LEU A 147 -9.24 1.99 2.02
N TYR A 148 -10.41 2.24 1.45
CA TYR A 148 -10.85 1.69 0.18
C TYR A 148 -11.18 2.81 -0.81
N ASN A 149 -10.71 2.65 -2.04
CA ASN A 149 -11.23 3.39 -3.18
C ASN A 149 -11.30 2.44 -4.39
N CYS A 150 -12.21 2.75 -5.31
CA CYS A 150 -12.41 1.95 -6.51
C CYS A 150 -12.40 2.81 -7.78
N ALA A 151 -11.99 2.20 -8.87
CA ALA A 151 -12.04 2.77 -10.21
C ALA A 151 -12.64 1.74 -11.17
N ASP A 152 -13.61 2.17 -11.97
CA ASP A 152 -14.30 1.29 -12.91
C ASP A 152 -13.63 1.35 -14.27
N ILE A 153 -13.43 0.16 -14.86
CA ILE A 153 -12.78 -0.01 -16.14
C ILE A 153 -13.63 -0.86 -17.08
N THR A 154 -13.29 -0.78 -18.35
CA THR A 154 -13.74 -1.72 -19.37
C THR A 154 -12.54 -2.24 -20.14
N PHE A 155 -12.44 -3.56 -20.24
CA PHE A 155 -11.32 -4.18 -20.94
C PHE A 155 -11.36 -3.85 -22.43
N ASN A 156 -10.20 -3.43 -22.93
CA ASN A 156 -9.98 -3.08 -24.33
C ASN A 156 -8.51 -3.33 -24.68
N SER A 157 -8.23 -4.25 -25.60
CA SER A 157 -6.85 -4.58 -26.02
C SER A 157 -6.09 -3.42 -26.66
N THR A 158 -6.78 -2.39 -27.15
CA THR A 158 -6.16 -1.18 -27.72
C THR A 158 -5.84 -0.12 -26.66
N ALA A 159 -6.25 -0.32 -25.41
CA ALA A 159 -5.99 0.63 -24.33
C ALA A 159 -4.47 0.78 -24.08
N ALA A 160 -3.99 2.03 -24.13
CA ALA A 160 -2.60 2.36 -23.91
C ALA A 160 -2.30 2.56 -22.42
N LEU A 161 -1.03 2.33 -22.04
CA LEU A 161 -0.51 2.79 -20.77
C LEU A 161 -0.35 4.32 -20.79
N LEU A 162 -0.42 4.95 -19.62
CA LEU A 162 -0.10 6.38 -19.48
C LEU A 162 1.30 6.68 -20.04
N ALA A 163 1.57 7.88 -20.54
CA ALA A 163 2.94 8.25 -20.94
C ALA A 163 3.88 8.31 -19.72
N ASP A 164 5.20 8.25 -19.93
CA ASP A 164 6.17 8.32 -18.80
C ASP A 164 6.09 9.66 -18.06
N SER A 165 5.74 10.74 -18.77
CA SER A 165 5.48 12.05 -18.16
C SER A 165 4.23 12.09 -17.29
N GLU A 166 3.31 11.13 -17.46
CA GLU A 166 2.05 11.07 -16.72
C GLU A 166 2.08 10.03 -15.59
N CYS A 167 2.98 9.06 -15.66
CA CYS A 167 3.16 8.00 -14.68
C CYS A 167 4.58 8.01 -14.12
N ALA A 168 4.84 9.01 -13.29
CA ALA A 168 6.09 9.15 -12.55
C ALA A 168 5.80 9.33 -11.06
N ASN A 169 6.64 8.75 -10.21
CA ASN A 169 6.55 8.98 -8.78
C ASN A 169 7.07 10.39 -8.45
N SER A 170 6.44 11.03 -7.47
CA SER A 170 7.03 12.19 -6.82
C SER A 170 8.36 11.81 -6.13
N THR A 171 9.19 12.81 -5.83
CA THR A 171 10.41 12.62 -5.04
C THR A 171 10.08 11.92 -3.71
N ASP A 172 10.90 10.94 -3.32
CA ASP A 172 10.73 10.11 -2.12
C ASP A 172 9.45 9.26 -2.05
N VAL A 173 8.68 9.17 -3.14
CA VAL A 173 7.51 8.29 -3.25
C VAL A 173 7.88 6.98 -3.95
N GLY A 174 7.52 5.85 -3.32
CA GLY A 174 7.98 4.54 -3.77
C GLY A 174 7.14 3.39 -3.24
N GLY A 175 7.47 2.18 -3.67
CA GLY A 175 6.82 0.95 -3.26
C GLY A 175 7.88 -0.08 -2.92
N ILE A 176 7.87 -0.56 -1.68
CA ILE A 176 8.83 -1.54 -1.17
C ILE A 176 8.12 -2.88 -1.06
N THR A 177 8.65 -3.90 -1.70
CA THR A 177 8.13 -5.26 -1.59
C THR A 177 8.19 -5.73 -0.14
N VAL A 178 7.09 -6.29 0.36
CA VAL A 178 7.06 -6.91 1.68
C VAL A 178 7.57 -8.34 1.55
N VAL A 179 8.62 -8.67 2.28
CA VAL A 179 9.25 -10.00 2.31
C VAL A 179 9.26 -10.54 3.72
N ASN A 180 9.29 -11.87 3.87
CA ASN A 180 9.47 -12.47 5.17
C ASN A 180 10.87 -12.15 5.71
N ALA A 181 10.99 -11.86 7.01
CA ALA A 181 12.27 -11.53 7.63
C ALA A 181 13.35 -12.60 7.41
N ASN A 182 12.94 -13.87 7.34
CA ASN A 182 13.82 -15.01 7.07
C ASN A 182 14.34 -15.04 5.62
N GLU A 183 13.58 -14.51 4.65
CA GLU A 183 14.01 -14.41 3.25
C GLU A 183 14.93 -13.19 3.04
N ALA A 184 14.69 -12.08 3.74
CA ALA A 184 15.55 -10.91 3.70
C ALA A 184 16.98 -11.21 4.18
N ALA A 185 17.14 -12.06 5.20
CA ALA A 185 18.44 -12.46 5.75
C ALA A 185 19.32 -13.26 4.77
N ASN A 186 18.73 -13.84 3.71
CA ASN A 186 19.45 -14.64 2.71
C ASN A 186 19.99 -13.79 1.53
N THR A 187 19.78 -12.47 1.54
CA THR A 187 20.27 -11.55 0.48
C THR A 187 21.53 -10.76 0.86
N THR A 188 22.09 -10.96 2.06
CA THR A 188 23.39 -10.40 2.47
C THR A 188 24.59 -11.22 1.98
N GLY A 189 24.75 -11.33 0.67
CA GLY A 189 25.92 -11.97 0.09
C GLY A 189 26.09 -11.64 -1.38
N THR A 190 26.83 -10.56 -1.69
CA THR A 190 27.88 -10.46 -2.73
C THR A 190 28.29 -8.98 -2.85
N PRO A 191 29.45 -8.55 -2.32
CA PRO A 191 30.08 -7.29 -2.73
C PRO A 191 30.68 -7.46 -4.14
N PRO A 192 30.73 -6.43 -5.00
CA PRO A 192 31.43 -6.52 -6.26
C PRO A 192 32.95 -6.63 -6.01
N SER A 193 33.55 -7.65 -6.63
CA SER A 193 34.97 -7.94 -6.58
C SER A 193 35.82 -6.82 -7.17
N SER A 194 36.72 -6.25 -6.38
CA SER A 194 37.97 -5.65 -6.87
C SER A 194 39.11 -6.15 -6.00
N SER A 195 40.02 -6.88 -6.64
CA SER A 195 41.20 -7.51 -6.09
C SER A 195 42.23 -6.50 -5.56
N THR A 196 42.77 -6.75 -4.37
CA THR A 196 44.21 -6.87 -4.08
C THR A 196 44.40 -7.45 -2.68
N ALA A 197 45.14 -8.54 -2.59
CA ALA A 197 45.43 -9.29 -1.37
C ALA A 197 46.46 -8.58 -0.49
N SER A 198 46.33 -8.75 0.83
CA SER A 198 47.48 -8.96 1.74
C SER A 198 47.00 -9.63 3.02
N SER A 199 47.55 -10.81 3.26
CA SER A 199 47.28 -11.74 4.34
C SER A 199 48.01 -11.37 5.62
N THR A 200 47.34 -11.48 6.77
CA THR A 200 47.97 -11.90 8.03
C THR A 200 46.96 -12.67 8.87
N ALA A 201 47.20 -13.97 9.00
CA ALA A 201 46.49 -14.86 9.90
C ALA A 201 47.02 -14.69 11.33
N ALA A 202 46.11 -14.71 12.31
CA ALA A 202 46.47 -15.01 13.69
C ALA A 202 45.37 -15.88 14.32
N THR A 203 45.73 -17.13 14.57
CA THR A 203 44.98 -18.14 15.30
C THR A 203 45.14 -17.91 16.81
N SER A 204 44.07 -18.15 17.58
CA SER A 204 44.04 -19.03 18.78
C SER A 204 43.31 -18.46 20.01
N SER A 205 42.42 -19.34 20.52
CA SER A 205 42.22 -19.70 21.93
C SER A 205 41.57 -18.71 22.91
N GLY A 206 40.29 -19.00 23.17
CA GLY A 206 39.70 -19.31 24.49
C GLY A 206 40.05 -18.47 25.73
N ALA A 207 39.01 -17.93 26.37
CA ALA A 207 38.81 -17.98 27.82
C ALA A 207 37.39 -17.55 28.19
N ALA A 208 36.63 -18.47 28.80
CA ALA A 208 35.47 -18.14 29.60
C ALA A 208 35.95 -17.49 30.90
N VAL A 209 35.39 -16.34 31.27
CA VAL A 209 35.47 -15.81 32.64
C VAL A 209 34.08 -15.34 33.02
N GLY A 210 33.39 -16.17 33.80
CA GLY A 210 32.24 -15.75 34.58
C GLY A 210 32.71 -14.97 35.81
N ILE A 211 32.01 -13.88 36.10
CA ILE A 211 32.06 -13.21 37.40
C ILE A 211 30.62 -13.00 37.83
N GLY A 212 30.18 -13.79 38.81
CA GLY A 212 28.99 -13.52 39.60
C GLY A 212 29.38 -12.91 40.94
N VAL A 213 28.73 -11.81 41.31
CA VAL A 213 28.55 -11.28 42.68
C VAL A 213 27.26 -10.43 42.59
N ALA A 214 26.08 -10.90 43.02
CA ALA A 214 25.55 -10.97 44.39
C ALA A 214 25.37 -9.60 45.10
N GLY A 215 24.12 -9.18 45.26
CA GLY A 215 23.67 -8.48 46.49
C GLY A 215 23.17 -7.03 46.36
N GLY A 216 21.83 -6.88 46.41
CA GLY A 216 21.15 -5.87 47.23
C GLY A 216 20.80 -4.51 46.60
N GLY A 217 19.50 -4.19 46.52
CA GLY A 217 19.05 -2.81 46.28
C GLY A 217 17.62 -2.66 45.74
N ILE A 218 16.67 -2.54 46.66
CA ILE A 218 15.28 -2.10 46.50
C ILE A 218 15.09 -0.85 45.61
N GLY A 219 14.06 -0.84 44.76
CA GLY A 219 13.66 0.34 43.99
C GLY A 219 12.50 0.06 43.03
N GLY A 220 11.28 -0.06 43.58
CA GLY A 220 10.07 -0.29 42.79
C GLY A 220 9.73 0.90 41.89
N ILE A 221 9.46 0.62 40.62
CA ILE A 221 8.80 1.55 39.69
C ILE A 221 7.35 1.09 39.53
N LEU A 222 6.44 1.89 40.09
CA LEU A 222 5.00 1.82 39.88
C LEU A 222 4.68 2.21 38.43
N VAL A 223 4.22 1.25 37.64
CA VAL A 223 3.60 1.51 36.33
C VAL A 223 2.13 1.80 36.56
N ALA A 224 1.73 3.07 36.41
CA ALA A 224 0.33 3.48 36.40
C ALA A 224 -0.29 3.16 35.03
N VAL A 225 -1.20 2.19 35.01
CA VAL A 225 -2.08 1.90 33.87
C VAL A 225 -3.30 2.80 33.98
N LEU A 226 -3.40 3.82 33.13
CA LEU A 226 -4.62 4.60 32.92
C LEU A 226 -5.37 4.01 31.72
N GLY A 227 -6.35 3.17 32.02
CA GLY A 227 -7.37 2.75 31.08
C GLY A 227 -8.42 3.85 30.91
N ALA A 228 -8.57 4.37 29.70
CA ALA A 228 -9.73 5.17 29.31
C ALA A 228 -10.70 4.24 28.56
N GLY A 229 -11.78 3.83 29.23
CA GLY A 229 -12.93 3.20 28.59
C GLY A 229 -13.72 4.24 27.82
N MET A 230 -14.02 3.96 26.55
CA MET A 230 -15.02 4.72 25.80
C MET A 230 -16.40 4.10 26.04
N ALA A 231 -17.31 4.93 26.55
CA ALA A 231 -18.72 4.66 26.63
C ALA A 231 -19.33 4.75 25.22
N VAL A 232 -20.14 3.74 24.90
CA VAL A 232 -21.04 3.71 23.76
C VAL A 232 -22.29 4.50 24.13
N LEU A 233 -22.62 5.50 23.29
CA LEU A 233 -23.97 5.99 23.04
C LEU A 233 -24.09 6.22 21.54
#